data_AF-Q9VBC0-F1
#
_entry.id   AF-Q9VBC0-F1
#
_cell.length_a   1.000
_cell.length_b   1.000
_cell.length_c   1.000
_cell.angle_alpha   90.00
_cell.angle_beta   90.00
_cell.angle_gamma   90.00
#
_symmetry.space_group_name_H-M   'P 1'
#
loop_
_entity.id
_entity.type
_entity.pdbx_description
1 polymer ?
#
loop_
_entity_poly.entity_id
_entity_poly.type
_entity_poly.pdbx_seq_one_letter_code
_entity_poly.pdbx_strand_id
1 'polypeptide(L)'
;MLKALIIFFGILALGYAASVGTASDASEVCQSQDELWGGEDIRKFYFCLDGKVIADECDSGYYFVNNATISGCLPSDLMKPSCVNLDTKVPDCTGTSKLQPQAADDVASFYLCTSEGATLLSCPDGKAFVSQDGYLGCFAWSEWRSLRNCVDD
;
A
#
# COMPACT_ATOMS: atom_id res chain seq x y z
N MET A 1 -47.39 -14.15 14.66
CA MET A 1 -45.96 -14.45 14.92
C MET A 1 -45.21 -14.97 13.69
N LEU A 2 -45.87 -15.54 12.66
CA LEU A 2 -45.21 -16.03 11.44
C LEU A 2 -44.60 -14.94 10.52
N LYS A 3 -45.18 -13.73 10.50
CA LYS A 3 -44.72 -12.62 9.63
C LYS A 3 -43.34 -12.05 10.02
N ALA A 4 -42.94 -12.15 11.29
CA ALA A 4 -41.65 -11.63 11.75
C ALA A 4 -40.47 -12.55 11.37
N LEU A 5 -40.71 -13.85 11.26
CA LEU A 5 -39.69 -14.85 10.93
C LEU A 5 -39.22 -14.77 9.46
N ILE A 6 -40.09 -14.34 8.54
CA ILE A 6 -39.77 -14.22 7.11
C ILE A 6 -38.82 -13.04 6.85
N ILE A 7 -38.95 -11.95 7.61
CA ILE A 7 -38.09 -10.76 7.45
C ILE A 7 -36.64 -11.08 7.87
N PHE A 8 -36.46 -11.86 8.93
CA PHE A 8 -35.11 -12.26 9.38
C PHE A 8 -34.38 -13.15 8.37
N PHE A 9 -35.09 -14.07 7.71
CA PHE A 9 -34.49 -14.89 6.64
C PHE A 9 -34.18 -14.08 5.37
N GLY A 10 -34.97 -13.04 5.06
CA GLY A 10 -34.69 -12.16 3.92
C GLY A 10 -33.43 -11.32 4.09
N ILE A 11 -33.14 -10.87 5.32
CA ILE A 11 -31.94 -10.06 5.61
C ILE A 11 -30.69 -10.94 5.70
N LEU A 12 -30.80 -12.16 6.22
CA LEU A 12 -29.65 -13.08 6.32
C LEU A 12 -29.17 -13.56 4.93
N ALA A 13 -30.04 -13.58 3.92
CA ALA A 13 -29.69 -13.99 2.56
C ALA A 13 -28.86 -12.94 1.78
N LEU A 14 -28.82 -11.67 2.20
CA LEU A 14 -28.00 -10.63 1.57
C LEU A 14 -26.61 -10.47 2.19
N GLY A 15 -26.26 -11.29 3.20
CA GLY A 15 -24.93 -11.28 3.83
C GLY A 15 -23.86 -12.06 3.08
N TYR A 16 -24.14 -12.61 1.90
CA TYR A 16 -23.15 -13.33 1.11
C TYR A 16 -22.17 -12.34 0.48
N ALA A 17 -21.09 -12.12 1.21
CA ALA A 17 -19.75 -11.84 0.72
C ALA A 17 -19.70 -10.88 -0.47
N ALA A 18 -19.67 -9.58 -0.17
CA ALA A 18 -18.62 -8.80 -0.80
C ALA A 18 -17.31 -9.46 -0.37
N SER A 19 -16.85 -10.47 -1.13
CA SER A 19 -15.44 -10.80 -1.16
C SER A 19 -14.78 -9.48 -1.50
N VAL A 20 -14.12 -8.88 -0.51
CA VAL A 20 -13.12 -7.86 -0.75
C VAL A 20 -12.14 -8.58 -1.66
N GLY A 21 -12.33 -8.43 -2.97
CA GLY A 21 -11.36 -8.94 -3.93
C GLY A 21 -10.09 -8.22 -3.56
N THR A 22 -9.10 -8.97 -3.09
CA THR A 22 -7.73 -8.50 -3.12
C THR A 22 -7.47 -8.27 -4.59
N ALA A 23 -7.67 -7.03 -5.06
CA ALA A 23 -7.17 -6.61 -6.35
C ALA A 23 -5.64 -6.66 -6.19
N SER A 24 -5.10 -7.84 -6.43
CA SER A 24 -3.68 -8.04 -6.55
C SER A 24 -3.35 -7.59 -7.96
N ASP A 25 -2.61 -6.49 -8.08
CA ASP A 25 -2.07 -6.04 -9.37
C ASP A 25 -1.00 -7.00 -9.94
N ALA A 26 -0.72 -8.11 -9.24
CA ALA A 26 0.20 -9.12 -9.70
C ALA A 26 -0.36 -9.91 -10.89
N SER A 27 0.47 -10.09 -11.91
CA SER A 27 0.26 -11.08 -12.97
C SER A 27 0.09 -12.48 -12.38
N GLU A 28 -0.92 -13.22 -12.84
CA GLU A 28 -1.07 -14.65 -12.50
C GLU A 28 -0.06 -15.55 -13.23
N VAL A 29 0.64 -15.01 -14.24
CA VAL A 29 1.63 -15.71 -15.06
C VAL A 29 3.04 -15.30 -14.63
N CYS A 30 3.92 -16.29 -14.44
CA CYS A 30 5.33 -16.05 -14.16
C CYS A 30 5.97 -15.19 -15.26
N GLN A 31 6.56 -14.06 -14.87
CA GLN A 31 7.28 -13.18 -15.80
C GLN A 31 8.69 -13.71 -16.09
N SER A 32 9.32 -14.33 -15.09
CA SER A 32 10.60 -15.02 -15.20
C SER A 32 10.56 -16.33 -14.38
N GLN A 33 11.35 -17.33 -14.79
CA GLN A 33 11.52 -18.57 -13.99
C GLN A 33 12.62 -18.43 -12.94
N ASP A 34 13.57 -17.52 -13.14
CA ASP A 34 14.82 -17.46 -12.37
C ASP A 34 15.10 -16.08 -11.77
N GLU A 35 14.28 -15.07 -12.07
CA GLU A 35 14.48 -13.69 -11.61
C GLU A 35 13.30 -13.21 -10.75
N LEU A 36 13.61 -12.34 -9.80
CA LEU A 36 12.60 -11.57 -9.06
C LEU A 36 12.09 -10.44 -9.95
N TRP A 37 10.82 -10.06 -9.81
CA TRP A 37 10.27 -8.87 -10.45
C TRP A 37 9.39 -8.08 -9.50
N GLY A 38 9.25 -6.77 -9.76
CA GLY A 38 8.43 -5.86 -8.97
C GLY A 38 7.03 -5.71 -9.54
N GLY A 39 6.19 -4.96 -8.84
CA GLY A 39 4.88 -4.52 -9.34
C GLY A 39 4.64 -3.03 -9.08
N GLU A 40 3.37 -2.61 -9.17
CA GLU A 40 2.99 -1.23 -8.85
C GLU A 40 3.24 -0.89 -7.37
N ASP A 41 3.08 -1.85 -6.47
CA ASP A 41 3.49 -1.72 -5.07
C ASP A 41 5.01 -1.90 -4.96
N ILE A 42 5.74 -0.83 -4.66
CA ILE A 42 7.22 -0.88 -4.53
C ILE A 42 7.70 -1.68 -3.33
N ARG A 43 6.80 -2.05 -2.40
CA ARG A 43 7.14 -2.91 -1.26
C ARG A 43 7.09 -4.37 -1.64
N LYS A 44 6.38 -4.72 -2.72
CA LYS A 44 6.13 -6.10 -3.13
C LYS A 44 7.03 -6.53 -4.26
N PHE A 45 7.39 -7.80 -4.22
CA PHE A 45 8.10 -8.47 -5.29
C PHE A 45 7.51 -9.86 -5.51
N TYR A 46 7.89 -10.44 -6.64
CA TYR A 46 7.31 -11.66 -7.13
C TYR A 46 8.42 -12.57 -7.66
N PHE A 47 8.19 -13.87 -7.57
CA PHE A 47 9.06 -14.89 -8.14
C PHE A 47 8.23 -16.10 -8.57
N CYS A 48 8.81 -16.95 -9.40
CA CYS A 48 8.15 -18.16 -9.86
C CYS A 48 8.62 -19.37 -9.03
N LEU A 49 7.68 -20.18 -8.58
CA LEU A 49 7.95 -21.50 -8.01
C LEU A 49 7.01 -22.52 -8.65
N ASP A 50 7.58 -23.54 -9.29
CA ASP A 50 6.81 -24.61 -9.96
C ASP A 50 5.73 -24.08 -10.93
N GLY A 51 6.07 -23.04 -11.69
CA GLY A 51 5.16 -22.39 -12.65
C GLY A 51 4.09 -21.51 -12.03
N LYS A 52 4.14 -21.25 -10.71
CA LYS A 52 3.20 -20.39 -10.00
C LYS A 52 3.88 -19.10 -9.55
N VAL A 53 3.18 -17.98 -9.70
CA VAL A 53 3.61 -16.70 -9.16
C VAL A 53 3.44 -16.72 -7.64
N ILE A 54 4.53 -16.46 -6.93
CA ILE A 54 4.55 -16.21 -5.50
C ILE A 54 4.78 -14.72 -5.31
N ALA A 55 3.94 -14.11 -4.47
CA ALA A 55 4.09 -12.73 -4.05
C ALA A 55 4.70 -12.69 -2.65
N ASP A 56 5.63 -11.76 -2.44
CA ASP A 56 6.26 -11.50 -1.15
C ASP A 56 6.47 -9.99 -0.98
N GLU A 57 6.74 -9.55 0.25
CA GLU A 57 6.84 -8.13 0.61
C GLU A 57 8.13 -7.86 1.38
N CYS A 58 8.80 -6.75 1.06
CA CYS A 58 9.96 -6.29 1.79
C CYS A 58 9.59 -5.92 3.24
N ASP A 59 10.55 -6.08 4.14
CA ASP A 59 10.39 -5.60 5.52
C ASP A 59 10.08 -4.10 5.56
N SER A 60 9.42 -3.64 6.63
CA SER A 60 9.12 -2.22 6.83
C SER A 60 10.39 -1.37 6.74
N GLY A 61 10.32 -0.28 5.97
CA GLY A 61 11.46 0.59 5.67
C GLY A 61 12.35 0.11 4.52
N TYR A 62 12.05 -1.04 3.91
CA TYR A 62 12.72 -1.56 2.72
C TYR A 62 11.78 -1.62 1.52
N TYR A 63 12.35 -1.47 0.33
CA TYR A 63 11.62 -1.38 -0.93
C TYR A 63 12.33 -2.19 -2.02
N PHE A 64 11.55 -2.87 -2.86
CA PHE A 64 12.10 -3.74 -3.88
C PHE A 64 12.71 -2.94 -5.03
N VAL A 65 13.91 -3.34 -5.44
CA VAL A 65 14.62 -2.83 -6.60
C VAL A 65 15.09 -4.01 -7.44
N ASN A 66 14.89 -3.92 -8.75
CA ASN A 66 15.48 -4.83 -9.72
C ASN A 66 16.10 -4.02 -10.86
N ASN A 67 17.42 -3.90 -10.87
CA ASN A 67 18.20 -3.19 -11.88
C ASN A 67 19.49 -3.96 -12.24
N ALA A 68 20.34 -3.37 -13.08
CA ALA A 68 21.56 -4.02 -13.56
C ALA A 68 22.58 -4.42 -12.47
N THR A 69 22.44 -3.89 -11.24
CA THR A 69 23.40 -4.07 -10.14
C THR A 69 22.80 -4.70 -8.90
N ILE A 70 21.50 -4.54 -8.66
CA ILE A 70 20.82 -4.94 -7.43
C ILE A 70 19.48 -5.57 -7.79
N SER A 71 19.19 -6.73 -7.19
CA SER A 71 17.89 -7.39 -7.22
C SER A 71 17.51 -7.80 -5.80
N GLY A 72 16.53 -7.12 -5.20
CA GLY A 72 16.09 -7.36 -3.83
C GLY A 72 15.61 -6.10 -3.10
N CYS A 73 15.41 -6.23 -1.79
CA CYS A 73 14.92 -5.15 -0.93
C CYS A 73 16.07 -4.23 -0.46
N LEU A 74 15.94 -2.93 -0.72
CA LEU A 74 16.87 -1.89 -0.27
C LEU A 74 16.25 -1.01 0.82
N PRO A 75 17.03 -0.57 1.82
CA PRO A 75 16.55 0.39 2.80
C PRO A 75 16.21 1.72 2.15
N SER A 76 15.26 2.44 2.73
CA SER A 76 14.72 3.69 2.20
C SER A 76 15.78 4.76 1.91
N ASP A 77 16.84 4.84 2.71
CA ASP A 77 17.94 5.81 2.55
C ASP A 77 18.81 5.58 1.30
N LEU A 78 18.70 4.41 0.66
CA LEU A 78 19.33 4.10 -0.62
C LEU A 78 18.37 4.22 -1.81
N MET A 79 17.09 4.52 -1.58
CA MET A 79 16.09 4.69 -2.63
C MET A 79 16.13 6.11 -3.21
N LYS A 80 15.60 6.27 -4.43
CA LYS A 80 15.32 7.61 -4.99
C LYS A 80 14.40 8.37 -4.02
N PRO A 81 14.68 9.63 -3.65
CA PRO A 81 13.83 10.41 -2.74
C PRO A 81 12.39 10.59 -3.23
N SER A 82 12.12 10.50 -4.54
CA SER A 82 10.77 10.50 -5.08
C SER A 82 9.96 9.26 -4.66
N CYS A 83 10.61 8.12 -4.42
CA CYS A 83 9.97 6.84 -4.13
C CYS A 83 9.79 6.54 -2.63
N VAL A 84 10.31 7.38 -1.73
CA VAL A 84 10.27 7.11 -0.29
C VAL A 84 10.09 8.39 0.51
N ASN A 85 9.78 8.25 1.79
CA ASN A 85 9.70 9.37 2.73
C ASN A 85 10.93 9.34 3.63
N LEU A 86 11.90 10.25 3.43
CA LEU A 86 13.18 10.25 4.16
C LEU A 86 13.13 11.04 5.49
N ASP A 87 12.28 12.05 5.59
CA ASP A 87 12.28 13.03 6.70
C ASP A 87 10.99 13.05 7.52
N THR A 88 10.22 11.96 7.49
CA THR A 88 8.95 11.86 8.23
C THR A 88 9.19 11.70 9.73
N LYS A 89 8.25 12.23 10.51
CA LYS A 89 8.23 12.13 11.97
C LYS A 89 6.80 11.85 12.41
N VAL A 90 6.66 11.13 13.52
CA VAL A 90 5.37 11.04 14.22
C VAL A 90 4.90 12.46 14.54
N PRO A 91 3.71 12.89 14.10
CA PRO A 91 3.24 14.25 14.32
C PRO A 91 2.98 14.52 15.80
N ASP A 92 3.21 15.76 16.23
CA ASP A 92 2.94 16.23 17.60
C ASP A 92 1.45 16.46 17.88
N CYS A 93 0.60 16.33 16.86
CA CYS A 93 -0.82 16.59 16.89
C CYS A 93 -1.19 18.02 17.32
N THR A 94 -0.36 18.99 16.93
CA THR A 94 -0.64 20.42 17.04
C THR A 94 -0.72 21.11 15.68
N GLY A 95 -1.31 22.31 15.64
CA GLY A 95 -1.43 23.10 14.41
C GLY A 95 -2.09 22.32 13.26
N THR A 96 -1.45 22.36 12.08
CA THR A 96 -1.94 21.68 10.87
C THR A 96 -1.96 20.16 11.01
N SER A 97 -1.03 19.56 11.76
CA SER A 97 -0.98 18.09 11.92
C SER A 97 -2.22 17.51 12.59
N LYS A 98 -2.90 18.33 13.40
CA LYS A 98 -4.19 17.98 14.03
C LYS A 98 -5.37 17.96 13.05
N LEU A 99 -5.28 18.69 11.94
CA LEU A 99 -6.41 18.94 11.05
C LEU A 99 -6.42 18.03 9.81
N GLN A 100 -5.29 17.38 9.51
CA GLN A 100 -5.16 16.58 8.29
C GLN A 100 -4.21 15.39 8.49
N PRO A 101 -4.38 14.29 7.73
CA PRO A 101 -3.44 13.17 7.71
C PRO A 101 -1.99 13.61 7.40
N GLN A 102 -1.01 12.94 8.00
CA GLN A 102 0.42 13.20 7.80
C GLN A 102 1.12 11.98 7.21
N ALA A 103 2.13 12.19 6.38
CA ALA A 103 2.91 11.08 5.81
C ALA A 103 3.66 10.30 6.90
N ALA A 104 3.68 8.97 6.77
CA ALA A 104 4.55 8.10 7.56
C ALA A 104 5.84 7.76 6.80
N ASP A 105 6.79 7.11 7.47
CA ASP A 105 7.99 6.52 6.87
C ASP A 105 7.66 5.43 5.84
N ASP A 106 6.73 4.53 6.17
CA ASP A 106 6.08 3.66 5.19
C ASP A 106 5.13 4.47 4.31
N VAL A 107 5.39 4.47 3.01
CA VAL A 107 4.59 5.20 2.01
C VAL A 107 3.15 4.67 1.89
N ALA A 108 2.88 3.43 2.31
CA ALA A 108 1.53 2.87 2.35
C ALA A 108 0.80 3.17 3.67
N SER A 109 1.43 3.93 4.56
CA SER A 109 0.87 4.30 5.86
C SER A 109 0.85 5.82 6.03
N PHE A 110 -0.01 6.28 6.94
CA PHE A 110 -0.14 7.70 7.29
C PHE A 110 -0.54 7.84 8.75
N TYR A 111 -0.21 8.99 9.33
CA TYR A 111 -0.65 9.33 10.67
C TYR A 111 -1.96 10.13 10.62
N LEU A 112 -2.89 9.78 11.49
CA LEU A 112 -4.05 10.60 11.83
C LEU A 112 -3.98 10.97 13.30
N CYS A 113 -4.13 12.25 13.60
CA CYS A 113 -4.18 12.72 14.98
C CYS A 113 -5.58 12.54 15.58
N THR A 114 -5.66 11.83 16.69
CA THR A 114 -6.87 11.63 17.49
C THR A 114 -6.70 12.29 18.86
N SER A 115 -7.71 12.18 19.74
CA SER A 115 -7.58 12.59 21.13
C SER A 115 -6.50 11.83 21.91
N GLU A 116 -6.09 10.65 21.43
CA GLU A 116 -5.07 9.79 22.04
C GLU A 116 -3.65 10.07 21.52
N GLY A 117 -3.51 10.96 20.55
CA GLY A 117 -2.24 11.28 19.89
C GLY A 117 -2.22 10.82 18.44
N ALA A 118 -1.02 10.68 17.87
CA ALA A 118 -0.82 10.26 16.50
C ALA A 118 -1.08 8.75 16.37
N THR A 119 -2.01 8.38 15.49
CA THR A 119 -2.34 6.99 15.18
C THR A 119 -1.82 6.67 13.78
N LEU A 120 -0.99 5.63 13.66
CA LEU A 120 -0.55 5.11 12.36
C LEU A 120 -1.67 4.26 11.75
N LEU A 121 -2.05 4.59 10.51
CA LEU A 121 -3.09 3.91 9.74
C LEU A 121 -2.53 3.50 8.39
N SER A 122 -2.94 2.35 7.89
CA SER A 122 -2.60 1.88 6.54
C SER A 122 -3.59 2.42 5.51
N CYS A 123 -3.09 2.72 4.32
CA CYS A 123 -3.93 2.89 3.15
C CYS A 123 -4.67 1.58 2.83
N PRO A 124 -5.85 1.66 2.15
CA PRO A 124 -6.47 0.47 1.59
C PRO A 124 -5.52 -0.29 0.66
N ASP A 125 -5.72 -1.60 0.52
CA ASP A 125 -4.93 -2.44 -0.39
C ASP A 125 -4.83 -1.83 -1.80
N GLY A 126 -3.64 -1.94 -2.39
CA GLY A 126 -3.33 -1.38 -3.72
C GLY A 126 -3.13 0.14 -3.74
N LYS A 127 -2.97 0.78 -2.57
CA LYS A 127 -2.80 2.24 -2.48
C LYS A 127 -1.62 2.65 -1.59
N ALA A 128 -1.10 3.84 -1.88
CA ALA A 128 -0.08 4.52 -1.10
C ALA A 128 -0.45 5.99 -0.84
N PHE A 129 0.07 6.54 0.26
CA PHE A 129 -0.27 7.88 0.73
C PHE A 129 0.55 8.96 0.04
N VAL A 130 -0.13 10.03 -0.39
CA VAL A 130 0.47 11.26 -0.91
C VAL A 130 0.05 12.43 -0.02
N SER A 131 1.02 13.27 0.32
CA SER A 131 0.81 14.59 0.93
C SER A 131 1.79 15.58 0.29
N GLN A 132 1.52 15.93 -0.96
CA GLN A 132 2.42 16.73 -1.80
C GLN A 132 1.63 17.45 -2.90
N ASP A 133 2.04 18.67 -3.26
CA ASP A 133 1.52 19.43 -4.41
C ASP A 133 -0.01 19.57 -4.47
N GLY A 134 -0.65 19.68 -3.31
CA GLY A 134 -2.11 19.81 -3.16
C GLY A 134 -2.87 18.49 -3.12
N TYR A 135 -2.20 17.36 -3.33
CA TYR A 135 -2.75 16.02 -3.17
C TYR A 135 -2.59 15.55 -1.72
N LEU A 136 -3.66 15.02 -1.16
CA LEU A 136 -3.72 14.52 0.21
C LEU A 136 -4.62 13.28 0.30
N GLY A 137 -4.04 12.12 0.58
CA GLY A 137 -4.78 10.87 0.76
C GLY A 137 -4.10 9.65 0.16
N CYS A 138 -4.83 8.53 0.10
CA CYS A 138 -4.37 7.26 -0.46
C CYS A 138 -4.77 7.13 -1.93
N PHE A 139 -3.79 6.99 -2.81
CA PHE A 139 -3.95 6.87 -4.27
C PHE A 139 -3.50 5.49 -4.74
N ALA A 140 -4.06 5.02 -5.86
CA ALA A 140 -3.60 3.78 -6.49
C ALA A 140 -2.09 3.88 -6.78
N TRP A 141 -1.37 2.78 -6.70
CA TRP A 141 0.09 2.80 -6.82
C TRP A 141 0.62 3.45 -8.11
N SER A 142 0.01 3.15 -9.26
CA SER A 142 0.31 3.83 -10.53
C SER A 142 0.14 5.36 -10.47
N GLU A 143 -0.93 5.83 -9.82
CA GLU A 143 -1.16 7.27 -9.61
C GLU A 143 -0.17 7.86 -8.61
N TRP A 144 0.09 7.17 -7.49
CA TRP A 144 1.09 7.57 -6.50
C TRP A 144 2.48 7.73 -7.14
N ARG A 145 2.90 6.77 -7.99
CA ARG A 145 4.18 6.84 -8.71
C ARG A 145 4.24 8.06 -9.62
N SER A 146 3.16 8.35 -10.35
CA SER A 146 3.05 9.51 -11.21
C SER A 146 3.14 10.82 -10.42
N LEU A 147 2.32 10.97 -9.37
CA LEU A 147 2.29 12.17 -8.51
C LEU A 147 3.64 12.44 -7.82
N ARG A 148 4.35 11.37 -7.46
CA ARG A 148 5.63 11.45 -6.76
C ARG A 148 6.82 11.51 -7.71
N ASN A 149 6.63 11.32 -9.02
CA ASN A 149 7.70 11.08 -9.98
C ASN A 149 8.64 9.92 -9.55
N CYS A 150 8.04 8.85 -9.03
CA CYS A 150 8.73 7.59 -8.73
C CYS A 150 8.65 6.68 -9.96
N VAL A 151 9.51 6.95 -10.93
CA VAL A 151 9.63 6.19 -12.19
C VAL A 151 10.95 5.42 -12.23
N ASP A 152 10.91 4.29 -12.93
CA ASP A 152 12.11 3.54 -13.31
C ASP A 152 12.83 4.37 -14.39
N ASP A 153 14.12 4.66 -14.19
CA ASP A 153 14.96 5.35 -15.19
C ASP A 153 15.80 4.33 -15.97
#